data_AF-A0A5B6UTW0-F1
#
_entry.id   AF-A0A5B6UTW0-F1
#
_cell.length_a   1.000
_cell.length_b   1.000
_cell.length_c   1.000
_cell.angle_alpha   90.00
_cell.angle_beta   90.00
_cell.angle_gamma   90.00
#
_symmetry.space_group_name_H-M   'P 1'
#
loop_
_entity.id
_entity.type
_entity.pdbx_description
1 polymer ?
#
loop_
_entity_poly.entity_id
_entity_poly.type
_entity_poly.pdbx_seq_one_letter_code
_entity_poly.pdbx_strand_id
1 'polypeptide(L)'
;MPYVGTEDETLECSFRSLEFVNATFIVEGNKFPIPKISKTTRMGLQLTVGKGAFPGRGLGKCLQGKVEASMVKNKRDHFGLRLKPDARQRKKEIEKKQERRRVRLSGE
;
A
#
# COMPACT_ATOMS: atom_id res chain seq x y z
N MET A 1 22.93 17.02 -31.01
CA MET A 1 21.91 16.37 -30.15
C MET A 1 22.11 16.92 -28.74
N PRO A 2 21.40 17.97 -28.31
CA PRO A 2 21.65 18.56 -27.00
C PRO A 2 20.99 17.70 -25.92
N TYR A 3 21.80 17.21 -24.99
CA TYR A 3 21.32 16.55 -23.77
C TYR A 3 20.65 17.62 -22.90
N VAL A 4 19.33 17.53 -22.77
CA VAL A 4 18.54 18.42 -21.94
C VAL A 4 18.85 18.11 -20.48
N GLY A 5 19.56 19.02 -19.81
CA GLY A 5 19.84 18.99 -18.37
C GLY A 5 18.64 19.41 -17.53
N THR A 6 17.48 18.78 -17.71
CA THR A 6 16.27 19.03 -16.89
C THR A 6 16.26 18.25 -15.59
N GLU A 7 17.16 17.28 -15.39
CA GLU A 7 17.16 16.45 -14.19
C GLU A 7 17.78 17.15 -12.97
N ASP A 8 18.73 18.07 -13.18
CA ASP A 8 19.43 18.76 -12.07
C ASP A 8 18.48 19.64 -11.27
N GLU A 9 17.61 20.41 -11.93
CA GLU A 9 16.55 21.21 -11.28
C GLU A 9 15.56 20.32 -10.50
N THR A 10 15.24 19.13 -11.02
CA THR A 10 14.33 18.20 -10.32
C THR A 10 14.97 17.55 -9.11
N LEU A 11 16.27 17.24 -9.17
CA LEU A 11 17.04 16.72 -8.04
C LEU A 11 17.24 17.80 -6.98
N GLU A 12 17.56 19.04 -7.38
CA GLU A 12 17.70 20.17 -6.47
C GLU A 12 16.38 20.51 -5.77
N CYS A 13 15.26 20.50 -6.50
CA CYS A 13 13.92 20.68 -5.93
C CYS A 13 13.58 19.58 -4.91
N SER A 14 13.97 18.34 -5.19
CA SER A 14 13.79 17.20 -4.29
C SER A 14 14.63 17.35 -3.01
N PHE A 15 15.89 17.79 -3.14
CA PHE A 15 16.76 18.07 -1.99
C PHE A 15 16.24 19.22 -1.13
N ARG A 16 15.83 20.33 -1.73
CA ARG A 16 15.25 21.48 -1.01
C ARG A 16 13.96 21.09 -0.27
N SER A 17 13.12 20.27 -0.88
CA SER A 17 11.90 19.75 -0.26
C SER A 17 12.23 18.81 0.91
N LEU A 18 13.24 17.95 0.75
CA LEU A 18 13.69 17.02 1.79
C LEU A 18 14.33 17.75 2.97
N GLU A 19 15.12 18.79 2.72
CA GLU A 19 15.68 19.67 3.75
C GLU A 19 14.59 20.35 4.57
N PHE A 20 13.52 20.82 3.92
CA PHE A 20 12.38 21.42 4.63
C PHE A 20 11.68 20.41 5.54
N VAL A 21 11.43 19.19 5.06
CA VAL A 21 10.81 18.10 5.84
C VAL A 21 11.71 17.69 7.01
N ASN A 22 13.03 17.59 6.80
CA ASN A 22 13.98 17.28 7.86
C ASN A 22 14.10 18.43 8.87
N ALA A 23 14.11 19.69 8.43
CA ALA A 23 14.19 20.85 9.32
C ALA A 23 12.95 20.99 10.19
N THR A 24 11.75 20.78 9.63
CA THR A 24 10.52 20.68 10.43
C THR A 24 10.57 19.52 11.41
N PHE A 25 11.10 18.36 11.02
CA PHE A 25 11.26 17.21 11.91
C PHE A 25 12.25 17.45 13.08
N ILE A 26 13.36 18.15 12.82
CA ILE A 26 14.37 18.51 13.83
C ILE A 26 13.83 19.56 14.80
N VAL A 27 13.14 20.59 14.30
CA VAL A 27 12.52 21.64 15.12
C VAL A 27 11.32 21.13 15.92
N GLU A 28 10.53 20.21 15.36
CA GLU A 28 9.37 19.58 16.02
C GLU A 28 9.77 18.48 17.02
N GLY A 29 11.05 18.09 17.04
CA GLY A 29 11.62 17.20 18.04
C GLY A 29 11.08 15.78 17.95
N ASN A 30 11.57 15.00 16.98
CA ASN A 30 11.52 13.52 16.95
C ASN A 30 10.14 12.87 17.20
N LYS A 31 9.04 13.58 17.01
CA LYS A 31 7.72 12.98 16.91
C LYS A 31 7.60 12.51 15.48
N PHE A 32 8.04 11.27 15.23
CA PHE A 32 7.50 10.50 14.11
C PHE A 32 6.00 10.80 14.05
N PRO A 33 5.39 11.14 12.90
CA PRO A 33 3.96 11.18 12.83
C PRO A 33 3.50 9.75 13.07
N ILE A 34 3.32 9.39 14.34
CA ILE A 34 2.71 8.14 14.76
C ILE A 34 1.43 8.12 13.94
N PRO A 35 1.23 7.10 13.09
CA PRO A 35 0.10 7.07 12.17
C PRO A 35 -1.14 7.46 12.95
N LYS A 36 -1.73 8.62 12.63
CA LYS A 36 -2.84 9.17 13.41
C LYS A 36 -4.00 8.20 13.22
N ILE A 37 -4.17 7.28 14.16
CA ILE A 37 -5.31 6.36 14.18
C ILE A 37 -6.58 7.20 14.16
N SER A 38 -7.50 6.88 13.25
CA SER A 38 -8.75 7.63 13.13
C SER A 38 -9.52 7.57 14.46
N LYS A 39 -10.35 8.59 14.74
CA LYS A 39 -11.19 8.60 15.96
C LYS A 39 -12.02 7.31 16.07
N THR A 40 -12.56 6.83 14.95
CA THR A 40 -13.35 5.60 14.87
C THR A 40 -12.53 4.36 15.21
N THR A 41 -11.31 4.24 14.66
CA THR A 41 -10.41 3.13 14.97
C THR A 41 -10.04 3.10 16.45
N ARG A 42 -9.79 4.28 17.05
CA ARG A 42 -9.50 4.40 18.49
C ARG A 42 -10.68 3.97 19.35
N MET A 43 -11.89 4.41 19.02
CA MET A 43 -13.11 4.01 19.73
C MET A 43 -13.35 2.49 19.65
N GLY A 44 -13.21 1.91 18.46
CA GLY A 44 -13.32 0.47 18.26
C GLY A 44 -12.32 -0.31 19.11
N LEU A 45 -11.06 0.13 19.15
CA LEU A 45 -10.04 -0.50 19.98
C LEU A 45 -10.38 -0.45 21.48
N GLN A 46 -10.79 0.72 21.99
CA GLN A 46 -11.20 0.87 23.39
C GLN A 46 -12.37 -0.03 23.76
N LEU A 47 -13.38 -0.13 22.89
CA LEU A 47 -14.53 -1.02 23.10
C LEU A 47 -14.10 -2.49 23.13
N THR A 48 -13.17 -2.87 22.27
CA THR A 48 -12.71 -4.26 22.16
C THR A 48 -11.88 -4.66 23.39
N VAL A 49 -10.97 -3.79 23.85
CA VAL A 49 -10.19 -3.99 25.08
C VAL A 49 -11.10 -3.95 26.31
N GLY A 50 -12.08 -3.05 26.36
CA GLY A 50 -13.06 -2.98 27.45
C GLY A 50 -13.92 -4.24 27.58
N LYS A 51 -14.05 -5.04 26.51
CA LYS A 51 -14.69 -6.36 26.53
C LYS A 51 -13.74 -7.51 26.89
N GLY A 52 -12.48 -7.22 27.25
CA GLY A 52 -11.49 -8.21 27.69
C GLY A 52 -10.61 -8.77 26.57
N ALA A 53 -10.57 -8.15 25.39
CA ALA A 53 -9.61 -8.55 24.37
C ALA A 53 -8.19 -8.10 24.74
N PHE A 54 -7.22 -8.99 24.56
CA PHE A 54 -5.81 -8.72 24.84
C PHE A 54 -5.01 -8.52 23.54
N PRO A 55 -4.09 -7.53 23.50
CA PRO A 55 -3.22 -7.35 22.36
C PRO A 55 -2.35 -8.60 22.13
N GLY A 56 -2.17 -8.97 20.86
CA GLY A 56 -1.34 -10.12 20.47
C GLY A 56 -1.96 -11.50 20.76
N ARG A 57 -3.21 -11.56 21.23
CA ARG A 57 -3.91 -12.82 21.51
C ARG A 57 -5.15 -12.98 20.62
N GLY A 58 -5.53 -14.23 20.39
CA GLY A 58 -6.74 -14.57 19.67
C GLY A 58 -8.00 -14.23 20.47
N LEU A 59 -9.13 -14.17 19.77
CA LEU A 59 -10.45 -14.05 20.41
C LEU A 59 -11.01 -15.43 20.80
N GLY A 60 -12.06 -15.47 21.62
CA GLY A 60 -12.74 -16.69 22.04
C GLY A 60 -12.36 -17.16 23.45
N LYS A 61 -13.07 -18.18 23.96
CA LYS A 61 -13.00 -18.63 25.37
C LYS A 61 -11.58 -18.98 25.84
N CYS A 62 -10.80 -19.59 24.95
CA CYS A 62 -9.42 -20.00 25.22
C CYS A 62 -8.40 -19.21 24.37
N LEU A 63 -8.77 -18.02 23.87
CA LEU A 63 -7.93 -17.20 22.99
C LEU A 63 -7.48 -17.92 21.70
N GLN A 64 -8.26 -18.90 21.25
CA GLN A 64 -7.95 -19.78 20.11
C GLN A 64 -8.15 -19.09 18.74
N GLY A 65 -8.78 -17.92 18.73
CA GLY A 65 -8.98 -17.13 17.53
C GLY A 65 -7.66 -16.71 16.87
N LYS A 66 -7.71 -16.38 15.59
CA LYS A 66 -6.52 -15.97 14.85
C LYS A 66 -6.06 -14.57 15.32
N VAL A 67 -4.76 -14.43 15.62
CA VAL A 67 -4.16 -13.14 16.03
C VAL A 67 -4.05 -12.18 14.85
N GLU A 68 -3.67 -12.70 13.68
CA GLU A 68 -3.49 -11.91 12.47
C GLU A 68 -4.63 -12.11 11.47
N ALA A 69 -4.99 -11.05 10.75
CA ALA A 69 -5.94 -11.16 9.65
C ALA A 69 -5.42 -12.16 8.60
N SER A 70 -6.31 -13.00 8.05
CA SER A 70 -5.97 -13.78 6.86
C SER A 70 -5.82 -12.87 5.65
N MET A 71 -4.63 -12.87 5.05
CA MET A 71 -4.44 -12.21 3.77
C MET A 71 -5.21 -12.96 2.68
N VAL A 72 -6.20 -12.29 2.08
CA VAL A 72 -6.88 -12.79 0.89
C VAL A 72 -5.98 -12.50 -0.31
N LYS A 73 -5.60 -13.56 -1.04
CA LYS A 73 -4.85 -13.38 -2.29
C LYS A 73 -5.83 -12.92 -3.37
N ASN A 74 -5.67 -11.69 -3.82
CA ASN A 74 -6.44 -11.18 -4.95
C ASN A 74 -6.01 -11.90 -6.23
N LYS A 75 -7.00 -12.40 -6.97
CA LYS A 75 -6.78 -13.00 -8.29
C LYS A 75 -6.65 -11.89 -9.32
N ARG A 76 -5.41 -11.59 -9.71
CA ARG A 76 -5.08 -10.57 -10.72
C ARG A 76 -5.18 -11.10 -12.15
N ASP A 77 -5.29 -12.41 -12.30
CA ASP A 77 -5.46 -13.10 -13.58
C ASP A 77 -6.93 -13.36 -13.90
N HIS A 78 -7.21 -13.62 -15.19
CA HIS A 78 -8.51 -14.03 -15.68
C HIS A 78 -8.63 -15.56 -15.87
N PHE A 79 -7.65 -16.33 -15.41
CA PHE A 79 -7.63 -17.78 -15.58
C PHE A 79 -8.60 -18.48 -14.62
N GLY A 80 -8.92 -19.76 -14.81
CA GLY A 80 -9.71 -20.52 -13.84
C GLY A 80 -8.96 -20.69 -12.51
N LEU A 81 -9.68 -20.87 -11.39
CA LEU A 81 -9.00 -21.27 -10.14
C LEU A 81 -8.30 -22.61 -10.37
N ARG A 82 -7.10 -22.78 -9.78
CA ARG A 82 -6.23 -23.97 -9.94
C ARG A 82 -5.69 -24.20 -11.36
N LEU A 83 -6.01 -23.35 -12.34
CA LEU A 83 -5.38 -23.40 -13.66
C LEU A 83 -3.93 -22.89 -13.55
N LYS A 84 -2.98 -23.68 -14.04
CA LYS A 84 -1.58 -23.25 -14.21
C LYS A 84 -1.39 -22.79 -15.66
N PRO A 85 -1.47 -21.48 -15.96
CA PRO A 85 -1.35 -21.01 -17.33
C PRO A 85 0.07 -21.18 -17.85
N ASP A 86 0.17 -21.69 -19.07
CA ASP A 86 1.42 -21.80 -19.83
C ASP A 86 1.97 -20.41 -20.22
N ALA A 87 3.25 -20.33 -20.54
CA ALA A 87 3.93 -19.09 -20.94
C ALA A 87 3.21 -18.39 -22.10
N ARG A 88 2.71 -19.16 -23.08
CA ARG A 88 1.93 -18.62 -24.21
C ARG A 88 0.64 -17.95 -23.76
N GLN A 89 -0.06 -18.54 -22.79
CA GLN A 89 -1.32 -18.01 -22.27
C GLN A 89 -1.09 -16.72 -21.48
N ARG A 90 -0.02 -16.67 -20.66
CA ARG A 90 0.36 -15.46 -19.92
C ARG A 90 0.69 -14.30 -20.85
N LYS A 91 1.41 -14.56 -21.95
CA LYS A 91 1.75 -13.55 -22.96
C LYS A 91 0.49 -12.89 -23.54
N LYS A 92 -0.51 -13.69 -23.93
CA LYS A 92 -1.79 -13.18 -24.47
C LYS A 92 -2.53 -12.29 -23.47
N GLU A 93 -2.52 -12.65 -22.19
CA GLU A 93 -3.21 -11.84 -21.18
C GLU A 93 -2.52 -10.49 -20.94
N ILE A 94 -1.19 -10.46 -20.92
CA ILE A 94 -0.40 -9.23 -20.78
C ILE A 94 -0.66 -8.29 -21.96
N GLU A 95 -0.65 -8.82 -23.18
CA GLU A 95 -0.95 -8.06 -24.40
C GLU A 95 -2.36 -7.44 -24.34
N LYS A 96 -3.37 -8.24 -23.97
CA LYS A 96 -4.75 -7.74 -23.77
C LYS A 96 -4.83 -6.66 -22.69
N LYS A 97 -4.04 -6.76 -21.63
CA LYS A 97 -3.94 -5.73 -20.58
C LYS A 97 -3.28 -4.45 -21.09
N GLN A 98 -2.24 -4.56 -21.93
CA GLN A 98 -1.58 -3.41 -22.54
C GLN A 98 -2.48 -2.70 -23.56
N GLU A 99 -3.21 -3.45 -24.38
CA GLU A 99 -4.21 -2.90 -25.32
C GLU A 99 -5.28 -2.11 -24.57
N ARG A 100 -5.87 -2.69 -23.51
CA ARG A 100 -6.84 -1.98 -22.65
C ARG A 100 -6.27 -0.70 -22.03
N ARG A 101 -4.98 -0.66 -21.70
CA ARG A 101 -4.32 0.55 -21.19
C ARG A 101 -4.14 1.59 -22.29
N ARG A 102 -3.78 1.16 -23.51
CA ARG A 102 -3.67 2.04 -24.68
C ARG A 102 -5.00 2.69 -25.02
N VAL A 103 -6.09 1.90 -25.08
CA VAL A 103 -7.45 2.43 -25.33
C VAL A 103 -7.87 3.49 -24.31
N ARG A 104 -7.52 3.30 -23.02
CA ARG A 104 -7.81 4.30 -21.97
C ARG A 104 -6.99 5.58 -22.08
N LEU A 105 -5.81 5.50 -22.71
CA LEU A 105 -4.92 6.65 -22.92
C LEU A 105 -5.26 7.39 -24.20
N SER A 106 -5.74 6.68 -25.22
CA SER A 106 -6.16 7.23 -26.51
C SER A 106 -7.64 7.63 -26.52
N GLY A 107 -8.17 8.14 -25.40
CA GLY A 107 -9.58 8.51 -25.30
C GLY A 107 -9.94 9.59 -26.33
N GLU A 108 -10.52 9.16 -27.45
CA GLU A 108 -11.63 9.83 -28.15
C GLU A 108 -12.95 9.28 -27.59
#